data_AF-A0A176S771-F1
#
_entry.id   AF-A0A176S771-F1
#
_cell.length_a   1.000
_cell.length_b   1.000
_cell.length_c   1.000
_cell.angle_alpha   90.00
_cell.angle_beta   90.00
_cell.angle_gamma   90.00
#
_symmetry.space_group_name_H-M   'P 1'
#
loop_
_entity.id
_entity.type
_entity.pdbx_description
1 polymer ?
#
loop_
_entity_poly.entity_id
_entity_poly.type
_entity_poly.pdbx_seq_one_letter_code
_entity_poly.pdbx_strand_id
1 'polypeptide(L)'
;MGRIIVIFMCAFSLTAIAQELSPEAYVKADLEARSITLAGMEARLTMMQQSVNTVVQYRQADENRQNVEAVFASYGFTGASHAAYGTRNGEAIAAWLEGNPDLQKQYNDLAVRFDALSSQFDSLSNGR
;
A
#
# COMPACT_ATOMS: atom_id res chain seq x y z
N MET A 1 24.27 29.37 -51.28
CA MET A 1 23.11 28.63 -50.74
C MET A 1 23.50 28.06 -49.40
N GLY A 2 22.82 28.42 -48.32
CA GLY A 2 23.13 27.89 -46.99
C GLY A 2 22.42 28.70 -45.92
N ARG A 3 21.18 28.31 -45.60
CA ARG A 3 20.48 28.78 -44.40
C ARG A 3 20.26 27.56 -43.52
N ILE A 4 21.08 27.46 -42.49
CA ILE A 4 20.97 26.49 -41.41
C ILE A 4 19.66 26.79 -40.66
N ILE A 5 18.71 25.87 -40.73
CA ILE A 5 17.47 25.93 -39.94
C ILE A 5 17.82 25.36 -38.57
N VAL A 6 17.88 26.25 -37.57
CA VAL A 6 18.10 25.89 -36.16
C VAL A 6 16.82 25.22 -35.64
N ILE A 7 16.97 23.97 -35.22
CA ILE A 7 15.95 23.17 -34.56
C ILE A 7 15.73 23.74 -33.16
N PHE A 8 14.61 24.42 -32.94
CA PHE A 8 14.13 24.80 -31.61
C PHE A 8 13.31 23.61 -31.06
N MET A 9 14.01 22.62 -30.52
CA MET A 9 13.40 21.51 -29.80
C MET A 9 13.03 22.02 -28.40
N CYS A 10 11.81 22.55 -28.26
CA CYS A 10 11.24 22.91 -26.97
C CYS A 10 11.19 21.67 -26.09
N ALA A 11 12.16 21.55 -25.19
CA ALA A 11 12.11 20.62 -24.07
C ALA A 11 10.95 21.05 -23.17
N PHE A 12 9.78 20.45 -23.39
CA PHE A 12 8.72 20.38 -22.39
C PHE A 12 9.29 19.58 -21.22
N SER A 13 9.96 20.30 -20.33
CA SER A 13 10.25 19.82 -18.99
C SER A 13 8.90 19.66 -18.33
N LEU A 14 8.36 18.43 -18.35
CA LEU A 14 7.32 18.03 -17.42
C LEU A 14 7.91 18.26 -16.04
N THR A 15 7.62 19.41 -15.45
CA THR A 15 7.72 19.58 -14.02
C THR A 15 6.76 18.56 -13.44
N ALA A 16 7.32 17.42 -13.04
CA ALA A 16 6.65 16.50 -12.15
C ALA A 16 6.30 17.32 -10.91
N ILE A 17 5.07 17.80 -10.85
CA ILE A 17 4.51 18.36 -9.63
C ILE A 17 4.58 17.19 -8.66
N ALA A 18 5.50 17.25 -7.71
CA ALA A 18 5.49 16.36 -6.58
C ALA A 18 4.13 16.59 -5.90
N GLN A 19 3.17 15.70 -6.19
CA GLN A 19 1.89 15.72 -5.51
C GLN A 19 2.20 15.48 -4.05
N GLU A 20 2.13 16.55 -3.27
CA GLU A 20 2.28 16.47 -1.83
C GLU A 20 1.15 15.55 -1.33
N LEU A 21 1.52 14.49 -0.61
CA LEU A 21 0.52 13.57 -0.05
C LEU A 21 -0.48 14.38 0.77
N SER A 22 -1.77 14.20 0.50
CA SER A 22 -2.84 14.75 1.32
C SER A 22 -3.31 13.70 2.34
N PRO A 23 -3.96 14.09 3.46
CA PRO A 23 -4.57 13.13 4.38
C PRO A 23 -5.54 12.17 3.68
N GLU A 24 -6.32 12.67 2.71
CA GLU A 24 -7.22 11.86 1.91
C GLU A 24 -6.49 10.80 1.08
N ALA A 25 -5.47 11.20 0.31
CA ALA A 25 -4.71 10.28 -0.53
C ALA A 25 -3.97 9.25 0.32
N TYR A 26 -3.43 9.68 1.46
CA TYR A 26 -2.81 8.80 2.46
C TYR A 26 -3.79 7.73 2.96
N VAL A 27 -4.98 8.14 3.41
CA VAL A 27 -5.97 7.22 3.99
C VAL A 27 -6.49 6.23 2.95
N LYS A 28 -6.80 6.69 1.74
CA LYS A 28 -7.28 5.82 0.67
C LYS A 28 -6.25 4.76 0.29
N ALA A 29 -5.00 5.15 0.11
CA ALA A 29 -3.92 4.23 -0.17
C ALA A 29 -3.66 3.24 0.98
N ASP A 30 -3.70 3.69 2.23
CA ASP A 30 -3.47 2.82 3.39
C ASP A 30 -4.59 1.77 3.55
N LEU A 31 -5.86 2.17 3.40
CA LEU A 31 -7.00 1.24 3.46
C LEU A 31 -6.90 0.17 2.37
N GLU A 32 -6.56 0.56 1.14
CA GLU A 32 -6.40 -0.36 0.02
C GLU A 32 -5.20 -1.31 0.24
N ALA A 33 -4.04 -0.76 0.66
CA ALA A 33 -2.86 -1.55 0.98
C ALA A 33 -3.10 -2.56 2.11
N ARG A 34 -3.82 -2.16 3.17
CA ARG A 34 -4.21 -3.05 4.27
C ARG A 34 -5.18 -4.14 3.79
N SER A 35 -6.14 -3.79 2.95
CA SER A 35 -7.09 -4.77 2.39
C SER A 35 -6.36 -5.86 1.59
N ILE A 36 -5.44 -5.48 0.71
CA ILE A 36 -4.59 -6.42 -0.04
C ILE A 36 -3.73 -7.25 0.91
N THR A 37 -3.12 -6.62 1.92
CA THR A 37 -2.32 -7.32 2.93
C THR A 37 -3.11 -8.42 3.63
N LEU A 38 -4.36 -8.14 4.05
CA LEU A 38 -5.23 -9.14 4.67
C LEU A 38 -5.60 -10.26 3.72
N ALA A 39 -5.92 -9.95 2.46
CA ALA A 39 -6.19 -10.98 1.44
C ALA A 39 -4.96 -11.90 1.25
N GLY A 40 -3.76 -11.32 1.22
CA GLY A 40 -2.51 -12.06 1.16
C GLY A 40 -2.29 -12.96 2.37
N MET A 41 -2.60 -12.47 3.57
CA MET A 41 -2.56 -13.22 4.82
C MET A 41 -3.53 -14.41 4.79
N GLU A 42 -4.79 -14.20 4.39
CA GLU A 42 -5.80 -15.26 4.26
C GLU A 42 -5.38 -16.36 3.28
N ALA A 43 -4.87 -15.96 2.11
CA ALA A 43 -4.37 -16.90 1.10
C ALA A 43 -3.20 -17.74 1.63
N ARG A 44 -2.23 -17.10 2.30
CA ARG A 44 -1.09 -17.80 2.90
C ARG A 44 -1.53 -18.73 4.02
N LEU A 45 -2.49 -18.34 4.86
CA LEU A 45 -3.02 -19.17 5.92
C LEU A 45 -3.71 -20.43 5.36
N THR A 46 -4.49 -20.27 4.30
CA THR A 46 -5.11 -21.38 3.55
C THR A 46 -4.05 -22.33 3.00
N MET A 47 -2.99 -21.80 2.39
CA MET A 47 -1.88 -22.61 1.86
C MET A 47 -1.15 -23.38 2.96
N MET A 48 -0.96 -22.78 4.14
CA MET A 48 -0.35 -23.46 5.29
C MET A 48 -1.20 -24.63 5.78
N GLN A 49 -2.51 -24.43 5.90
CA GLN A 49 -3.45 -25.49 6.30
C GLN A 49 -3.50 -26.64 5.29
N GLN A 50 -3.38 -26.33 4.00
CA GLN A 50 -3.31 -27.30 2.91
C GLN A 50 -1.92 -27.94 2.75
N SER A 51 -0.94 -27.59 3.59
CA SER A 51 0.45 -28.04 3.49
C SER A 51 1.06 -27.83 2.10
N VAL A 52 0.67 -26.73 1.44
CA VAL A 52 1.24 -26.32 0.15
C VAL A 52 2.74 -26.10 0.31
N ASN A 53 3.51 -26.44 -0.73
CA ASN A 53 4.96 -26.29 -0.74
C ASN A 53 5.39 -24.84 -0.38
N THR A 54 6.44 -24.70 0.44
CA THR A 54 6.92 -23.41 0.93
C THR A 54 7.39 -22.47 -0.17
N VAL A 55 7.97 -22.99 -1.27
CA VAL A 55 8.37 -22.18 -2.44
C VAL A 55 7.15 -21.51 -3.08
N VAL A 56 6.02 -22.21 -3.16
CA VAL A 56 4.77 -21.65 -3.68
C VAL A 56 4.23 -20.57 -2.74
N GLN A 57 4.30 -20.79 -1.43
CA GLN A 57 3.91 -19.79 -0.43
C GLN A 57 4.76 -18.52 -0.53
N TYR A 58 6.09 -18.65 -0.68
CA TYR A 58 6.98 -17.49 -0.81
C TYR A 58 6.71 -16.69 -2.08
N ARG A 59 6.45 -17.36 -3.20
CA ARG A 59 6.08 -16.68 -4.45
C ARG A 59 4.79 -15.87 -4.30
N GLN A 60 3.75 -16.45 -3.69
CA GLN A 60 2.52 -15.70 -3.43
C GLN A 60 2.75 -14.52 -2.49
N ALA A 61 3.61 -14.67 -1.48
CA ALA A 61 3.92 -13.57 -0.57
C ALA A 61 4.62 -12.42 -1.31
N ASP A 62 5.51 -12.72 -2.26
CA ASP A 62 6.15 -11.72 -3.10
C ASP A 62 5.15 -11.05 -4.07
N GLU A 63 4.26 -11.81 -4.70
CA GLU A 63 3.17 -11.26 -5.52
C GLU A 63 2.29 -10.30 -4.70
N ASN A 64 1.94 -10.68 -3.47
CA ASN A 64 1.17 -9.82 -2.58
C ASN A 64 1.93 -8.53 -2.20
N ARG A 65 3.24 -8.62 -1.93
CA ARG A 65 4.09 -7.45 -1.67
C ARG A 65 4.10 -6.51 -2.88
N GLN A 66 4.26 -7.04 -4.09
CA GLN A 66 4.23 -6.26 -5.32
C GLN A 66 2.87 -5.58 -5.53
N ASN A 67 1.76 -6.25 -5.21
CA ASN A 67 0.42 -5.66 -5.28
C ASN A 67 0.26 -4.48 -4.30
N VAL A 68 0.78 -4.60 -3.08
CA VAL A 68 0.79 -3.49 -2.11
C VAL A 68 1.64 -2.32 -2.60
N GLU A 69 2.82 -2.60 -3.18
CA GLU A 69 3.65 -1.55 -3.79
C GLU A 69 2.96 -0.87 -4.97
N ALA A 70 2.22 -1.63 -5.78
CA ALA A 70 1.44 -1.10 -6.89
C ALA A 70 0.29 -0.18 -6.44
N VAL A 71 -0.32 -0.45 -5.27
CA VAL A 71 -1.28 0.48 -4.66
C VAL A 71 -0.60 1.82 -4.41
N PHE A 72 0.51 1.85 -3.66
CA PHE A 72 1.17 3.13 -3.39
C PHE A 72 1.58 3.87 -4.67
N ALA A 73 2.09 3.13 -5.66
CA ALA A 73 2.47 3.70 -6.95
C ALA A 73 1.28 4.31 -7.70
N SER A 74 0.06 3.75 -7.59
CA SER A 74 -1.14 4.28 -8.24
C SER A 74 -1.58 5.65 -7.67
N TYR A 75 -1.23 5.93 -6.41
CA TYR A 75 -1.42 7.23 -5.77
C TYR A 75 -0.20 8.16 -5.93
N GLY A 76 0.82 7.76 -6.70
CA GLY A 76 1.97 8.59 -7.00
C GLY A 76 3.07 8.59 -5.94
N PHE A 77 3.12 7.59 -5.06
CA PHE A 77 4.13 7.50 -4.02
C PHE A 77 4.65 6.07 -3.77
N THR A 78 5.67 5.94 -2.93
CA THR A 78 6.19 4.65 -2.46
C THR A 78 5.64 4.33 -1.07
N GLY A 79 5.69 3.05 -0.66
CA GLY A 79 5.37 2.67 0.73
C GLY A 79 6.25 3.39 1.76
N ALA A 80 7.52 3.65 1.45
CA ALA A 80 8.42 4.40 2.33
C ALA A 80 7.99 5.87 2.50
N SER A 81 7.61 6.54 1.41
CA SER A 81 7.09 7.92 1.48
C SER A 81 5.73 8.00 2.17
N HIS A 82 4.87 6.99 1.99
CA HIS A 82 3.60 6.88 2.71
C HIS A 82 3.84 6.76 4.22
N ALA A 83 4.71 5.85 4.66
CA ALA A 83 5.07 5.69 6.07
C ALA A 83 5.69 6.96 6.68
N ALA A 84 6.58 7.63 5.94
CA ALA A 84 7.18 8.89 6.37
C ALA A 84 6.13 10.00 6.50
N TYR A 85 5.18 10.07 5.57
CA TYR A 85 4.07 11.04 5.63
C TYR A 85 3.19 10.80 6.86
N GLY A 86 2.78 9.55 7.11
CA GLY A 86 1.96 9.18 8.27
C GLY A 86 2.62 9.55 9.60
N THR A 87 3.93 9.38 9.70
CA THR A 87 4.71 9.76 10.90
C THR A 87 4.71 11.28 11.12
N ARG A 88 4.79 12.07 10.05
CA ARG A 88 4.88 13.54 10.14
C ARG A 88 3.54 14.25 10.28
N ASN A 89 2.47 13.65 9.74
CA ASN A 89 1.16 14.30 9.57
C ASN A 89 0.04 13.60 10.35
N GLY A 90 0.37 12.85 11.41
CA GLY A 90 -0.61 12.07 12.17
C GLY A 90 -1.81 12.89 12.66
N GLU A 91 -1.58 14.11 13.15
CA GLU A 91 -2.67 15.02 13.59
C GLU A 91 -3.60 15.42 12.43
N ALA A 92 -3.04 15.76 11.26
CA ALA A 92 -3.83 16.12 10.09
C ALA A 92 -4.63 14.94 9.53
N ILE A 93 -4.04 13.74 9.58
CA ILE A 93 -4.72 12.48 9.21
C ILE A 93 -5.87 12.19 10.18
N ALA A 94 -5.64 12.34 11.49
CA ALA A 94 -6.67 12.14 12.50
C ALA A 94 -7.83 13.13 12.34
N ALA A 95 -7.53 14.42 12.20
CA ALA A 95 -8.56 15.45 11.97
C ALA A 95 -9.36 15.19 10.69
N TRP A 96 -8.71 14.71 9.63
CA TRP A 96 -9.42 14.32 8.41
C TRP A 96 -10.32 13.10 8.65
N LEU A 97 -9.87 12.10 9.39
CA LEU A 97 -10.65 10.89 9.72
C LEU A 97 -11.86 11.17 10.61
N GLU A 98 -11.77 12.15 11.52
CA GLU A 98 -12.92 12.60 12.33
C GLU A 98 -14.08 13.09 11.45
N GLY A 99 -13.78 13.75 10.33
CA GLY A 99 -14.77 14.14 9.32
C GLY A 99 -15.25 13.00 8.42
N ASN A 100 -14.64 11.81 8.51
CA ASN A 100 -14.90 10.65 7.65
C ASN A 100 -15.11 9.36 8.49
N PRO A 101 -16.16 9.29 9.32
CA PRO A 101 -16.37 8.20 10.27
C PRO A 101 -16.50 6.82 9.62
N ASP A 102 -17.02 6.73 8.39
CA ASP A 102 -17.11 5.46 7.64
C ASP A 102 -15.72 4.89 7.32
N LEU A 103 -14.75 5.75 7.01
CA LEU A 103 -13.36 5.33 6.76
C LEU A 103 -12.65 4.98 8.07
N GLN A 104 -12.94 5.71 9.15
CA GLN A 104 -12.46 5.33 10.49
C GLN A 104 -12.98 3.95 10.90
N LYS A 105 -14.26 3.65 10.62
CA LYS A 105 -14.83 2.32 10.86
C LYS A 105 -14.10 1.25 10.03
N GLN A 106 -13.82 1.52 8.75
CA GLN A 106 -13.07 0.58 7.91
C GLN A 106 -11.68 0.29 8.46
N TYR A 107 -10.96 1.29 8.99
CA TYR A 107 -9.69 1.06 9.70
C TYR A 107 -9.83 0.09 10.86
N ASN A 108 -10.84 0.33 11.71
CA ASN A 108 -11.08 -0.50 12.88
C ASN A 108 -11.42 -1.94 12.47
N ASP A 109 -12.27 -2.12 11.46
CA ASP A 109 -12.64 -3.44 10.94
C ASP A 109 -11.41 -4.19 10.37
N LEU A 110 -10.55 -3.49 9.61
CA LEU A 110 -9.31 -4.05 9.06
C LEU A 110 -8.32 -4.43 10.17
N ALA A 111 -8.21 -3.62 11.22
CA ALA A 111 -7.34 -3.89 12.37
C ALA A 111 -7.79 -5.16 13.11
N VAL A 112 -9.08 -5.29 13.41
CA VAL A 112 -9.64 -6.49 14.04
C VAL A 112 -9.37 -7.75 13.20
N ARG A 113 -9.52 -7.66 11.87
CA ARG A 113 -9.19 -8.77 10.97
C ARG A 113 -7.70 -9.10 10.97
N PHE A 114 -6.84 -8.09 10.99
CA PHE A 114 -5.40 -8.28 11.06
C PHE A 114 -4.99 -9.05 12.32
N ASP A 115 -5.53 -8.65 13.48
CA ASP A 115 -5.24 -9.29 14.77
C ASP A 115 -5.73 -10.75 14.80
N ALA A 116 -6.92 -11.00 14.24
CA ALA A 116 -7.47 -12.34 14.13
C ALA A 116 -6.63 -13.25 13.21
N LEU A 117 -6.15 -12.75 12.07
CA LEU A 117 -5.29 -13.52 11.16
C LEU A 117 -3.91 -13.75 11.77
N SER A 118 -3.33 -12.74 12.41
CA SER A 118 -2.02 -12.85 13.08
C SER A 118 -2.05 -13.91 14.17
N SER A 119 -3.11 -13.93 14.99
CA SER A 119 -3.30 -14.96 16.02
C SER A 119 -3.37 -16.38 15.45
N GLN A 120 -4.00 -16.55 14.27
CA GLN A 120 -4.06 -17.83 13.59
C GLN A 120 -2.69 -18.24 13.01
N PHE A 121 -1.92 -17.29 12.47
CA PHE A 121 -0.55 -17.54 12.03
C PHE A 121 0.35 -18.00 13.16
N ASP A 122 0.28 -17.34 14.32
CA ASP A 122 1.06 -17.70 15.50
C ASP A 122 0.71 -19.11 15.98
N SER A 123 -0.59 -19.45 15.99
CA SER A 123 -1.07 -20.78 16.38
C SER A 123 -0.55 -21.88 15.46
N LEU A 124 -0.54 -21.65 14.14
CA LEU A 124 -0.02 -22.61 13.15
C LEU A 124 1.51 -22.71 13.13
N SER A 125 2.20 -21.62 13.50
CA SER A 125 3.66 -21.55 13.48
C SER A 125 4.28 -22.14 14.75
N ASN A 126 3.64 -21.95 15.91
CA ASN A 126 4.09 -22.48 17.20
C ASN A 126 3.57 -23.90 17.51
N GLY A 127 2.60 -24.40 16.74
CA GLY A 127 2.10 -25.78 16.84
C GLY A 127 2.96 -26.82 16.09
N ARG A 128 4.09 -26.40 15.50
CA ARG A 128 5.11 -27.23 14.86
C ARG A 128 6.40 -27.21 15.68
#